data_AF-A0A0G4G8D4-F1
#
_entry.id   AF-A0A0G4G8D4-F1
#
_cell.length_a   1.000
_cell.length_b   1.000
_cell.length_c   1.000
_cell.angle_alpha   90.00
_cell.angle_beta   90.00
_cell.angle_gamma   90.00
#
_symmetry.space_group_name_H-M   'P 1'
#
loop_
_entity.id
_entity.type
_entity.pdbx_description
1 polymer ?
#
loop_
_entity_poly.entity_id
_entity_poly.type
_entity_poly.pdbx_seq_one_letter_code
_entity_poly.pdbx_strand_id
1 'polypeptide(L)'
;MLRYAGRCCDAVIDAHNKLADTSFPWFPFLCFRPSSPAEPIKLITTVLMAPCFALLFNALMTLYSVFLYRHPFSLESTAIAYLYWCLGFLVWFNICTRPLWNIRAYRLLRGDSGGELLEEQQQVDDERA
;
A
#
# COMPACT_ATOMS: atom_id res chain seq x y z
N MET A 1 11.78 -21.77 17.49
CA MET A 1 11.20 -22.03 16.14
C MET A 1 10.42 -20.85 15.53
N LEU A 2 10.53 -19.61 16.03
CA LEU A 2 9.81 -18.45 15.45
C LEU A 2 10.63 -17.63 14.43
N ARG A 3 11.92 -17.92 14.24
CA ARG A 3 12.79 -17.13 13.32
C ARG A 3 12.55 -17.40 11.83
N TYR A 4 11.89 -18.51 11.47
CA TYR A 4 11.68 -18.86 10.06
C TYR A 4 10.38 -18.29 9.46
N ALA A 5 9.36 -18.03 10.28
CA ALA A 5 8.13 -17.37 9.83
C ALA A 5 8.35 -15.87 9.48
N GLY A 6 9.39 -15.24 10.05
CA GLY A 6 9.73 -13.84 9.78
C GLY A 6 10.19 -13.58 8.34
N ARG A 7 10.96 -14.50 7.74
CA ARG A 7 11.59 -14.27 6.43
C ARG A 7 10.61 -14.15 5.26
N CYS A 8 9.50 -14.90 5.27
CA CYS A 8 8.47 -14.76 4.25
C CYS A 8 7.68 -13.45 4.41
N CYS A 9 7.38 -13.06 5.64
CA CYS A 9 6.72 -11.77 5.91
C CYS A 9 7.62 -10.61 5.50
N ASP A 10 8.93 -10.69 5.74
CA ASP A 10 9.88 -9.65 5.35
C ASP A 10 9.95 -9.50 3.82
N ALA A 11 9.97 -10.59 3.05
CA ALA A 11 9.94 -10.51 1.59
C ALA A 11 8.66 -9.85 1.03
N VAL A 12 7.50 -10.14 1.63
CA VAL A 12 6.21 -9.51 1.25
C VAL A 12 6.19 -8.04 1.65
N ILE A 13 6.71 -7.71 2.84
CA ILE A 13 6.84 -6.33 3.31
C ILE A 13 7.79 -5.56 2.39
N ASP A 14 8.92 -6.12 2.00
CA ASP A 14 9.91 -5.48 1.13
C ASP A 14 9.38 -5.29 -0.29
N ALA A 15 8.70 -6.30 -0.85
CA ALA A 15 8.05 -6.17 -2.15
C ALA A 15 6.93 -5.11 -2.12
N HIS A 16 6.09 -5.13 -1.08
CA HIS A 16 5.06 -4.12 -0.88
C HIS A 16 5.68 -2.72 -0.73
N ASN A 17 6.78 -2.59 0.04
CA ASN A 17 7.45 -1.31 0.27
C ASN A 17 8.10 -0.77 -1.00
N LYS A 18 8.77 -1.63 -1.79
CA LYS A 18 9.32 -1.25 -3.10
C LYS A 18 8.22 -0.74 -4.02
N LEU A 19 7.08 -1.42 -4.07
CA LEU A 19 5.92 -0.96 -4.84
C LEU A 19 5.34 0.33 -4.27
N ALA A 20 5.20 0.44 -2.95
CA ALA A 20 4.70 1.62 -2.24
C ALA A 20 5.62 2.83 -2.33
N ASP A 21 6.91 2.64 -2.61
CA ASP A 21 7.83 3.75 -2.87
C ASP A 21 7.65 4.33 -4.28
N THR A 22 7.12 3.53 -5.21
CA THR A 22 6.69 4.05 -6.50
C THR A 22 5.40 4.87 -6.33
N SER A 23 5.15 5.76 -7.28
CA SER A 23 3.89 6.51 -7.37
C SER A 23 2.69 5.63 -7.74
N PHE A 24 2.91 4.37 -8.13
CA PHE A 24 1.90 3.49 -8.72
C PHE A 24 0.76 3.10 -7.76
N PRO A 25 1.00 2.58 -6.54
CA PRO A 25 -0.09 2.20 -5.62
C PRO A 25 -0.82 3.41 -5.04
N TRP A 26 -0.23 4.60 -5.14
CA TRP A 26 -0.84 5.86 -4.73
C TRP A 26 -1.57 6.55 -5.88
N PHE A 27 -1.37 6.12 -7.12
CA PHE A 27 -1.99 6.73 -8.28
C PHE A 27 -3.49 6.40 -8.32
N PRO A 28 -4.37 7.38 -8.61
CA PRO A 28 -4.09 8.78 -8.94
C PRO A 28 -4.04 9.71 -7.71
N PHE A 29 -4.37 9.21 -6.53
CA PHE A 29 -4.49 10.01 -5.31
C PHE A 29 -3.16 10.13 -4.55
N LEU A 30 -2.15 10.70 -5.22
CA LEU A 30 -0.82 10.95 -4.64
C LEU A 30 -0.88 11.81 -3.38
N CYS A 31 -1.93 12.61 -3.21
CA CYS A 31 -2.17 13.43 -2.02
C CYS A 31 -2.37 12.61 -0.73
N PHE A 32 -2.71 11.32 -0.82
CA PHE A 32 -2.83 10.46 0.36
C PHE A 32 -1.54 9.69 0.68
N ARG A 33 -0.49 9.82 -0.14
CA ARG A 33 0.82 9.26 0.14
C ARG A 33 1.40 9.96 1.38
N PRO A 34 1.89 9.21 2.38
CA PRO A 34 2.59 9.81 3.52
C PRO A 34 3.80 10.62 3.05
N SER A 35 4.07 11.74 3.73
CA SER A 35 5.14 12.68 3.33
C SER A 35 6.53 12.12 3.64
N SER A 36 6.61 11.15 4.54
CA SER A 36 7.82 10.43 4.90
C SER A 36 7.57 8.92 4.97
N PRO A 37 8.54 8.07 4.59
CA PRO A 37 8.47 6.62 4.81
C PRO A 37 8.31 6.22 6.29
N ALA A 38 8.71 7.10 7.22
CA ALA A 38 8.56 6.91 8.66
C ALA A 38 7.19 7.40 9.20
N GLU A 39 6.33 7.97 8.36
CA GLU A 39 5.01 8.46 8.76
C GLU A 39 3.98 7.33 8.67
N PRO A 40 3.33 6.93 9.79
CA PRO A 40 2.31 5.89 9.77
C PRO A 40 0.99 6.39 9.15
N ILE A 41 0.31 5.51 8.41
CA ILE A 41 -1.02 5.76 7.85
C ILE A 41 -2.07 5.73 8.96
N LYS A 42 -2.80 6.84 9.09
CA LYS A 42 -3.91 7.00 10.03
C LYS A 42 -5.19 6.36 9.48
N LEU A 43 -6.08 5.92 10.38
CA LEU A 43 -7.38 5.37 10.00
C LEU A 43 -8.21 6.36 9.15
N ILE A 44 -8.16 7.65 9.48
CA ILE A 44 -8.89 8.67 8.72
C ILE A 44 -8.43 8.74 7.25
N THR A 45 -7.13 8.60 7.00
CA THR A 45 -6.57 8.55 5.64
C THR A 45 -7.13 7.35 4.88
N THR A 46 -7.19 6.18 5.53
CA THR A 46 -7.80 4.98 4.95
C THR A 46 -9.28 5.16 4.59
N VAL A 47 -10.05 5.81 5.46
CA VAL A 47 -11.48 6.10 5.22
C VAL A 47 -11.66 7.06 4.04
N LEU A 48 -10.76 8.01 3.85
CA LEU A 48 -10.80 8.95 2.72
C LEU A 48 -10.31 8.33 1.41
N MET A 49 -9.32 7.44 1.47
CA MET A 49 -8.79 6.75 0.27
C MET A 49 -9.82 5.78 -0.32
N ALA A 50 -10.55 5.04 0.51
CA ALA A 50 -11.52 4.04 0.06
C ALA A 50 -12.52 4.54 -1.01
N PRO A 51 -13.27 5.65 -0.79
CA PRO A 51 -14.21 6.17 -1.78
C PRO A 51 -13.51 6.70 -3.04
N CYS A 52 -12.34 7.30 -2.91
CA CYS A 52 -11.56 7.80 -4.04
C CYS A 52 -11.14 6.66 -4.99
N PHE A 53 -10.55 5.60 -4.44
CA PHE A 53 -10.15 4.42 -5.22
C PHE A 53 -11.36 3.66 -5.76
N ALA A 54 -12.42 3.53 -4.97
CA ALA A 54 -13.68 2.93 -5.41
C ALA A 54 -14.28 3.68 -6.59
N LEU A 55 -14.27 5.01 -6.57
CA LEU A 55 -14.81 5.83 -7.66
C LEU A 55 -14.05 5.59 -8.96
N LEU A 56 -12.72 5.66 -8.91
CA LEU A 56 -11.87 5.42 -10.08
C LEU A 56 -12.06 4.00 -10.62
N PHE A 57 -11.99 3.00 -9.75
CA PHE A 57 -12.12 1.60 -10.15
C PHE A 57 -13.51 1.32 -10.74
N ASN A 58 -14.56 1.85 -10.12
CA ASN A 58 -15.93 1.74 -10.61
C ASN A 58 -16.09 2.41 -11.99
N ALA A 59 -15.48 3.58 -12.20
CA ALA A 59 -15.49 4.25 -13.49
C ALA A 59 -14.78 3.41 -14.58
N LEU A 60 -13.61 2.85 -14.26
CA LEU A 60 -12.86 1.97 -15.18
C LEU A 60 -13.65 0.71 -15.52
N MET A 61 -14.26 0.05 -14.53
CA MET A 61 -15.06 -1.17 -14.75
C MET A 61 -16.34 -0.88 -15.53
N THR A 62 -16.96 0.27 -15.30
CA THR A 62 -18.13 0.72 -16.07
C THR A 62 -17.74 1.03 -17.51
N LEU A 63 -16.62 1.71 -17.73
CA LEU A 63 -16.10 1.96 -19.07
C LEU A 63 -15.79 0.63 -19.79
N TYR A 64 -15.12 -0.29 -19.10
CA TYR A 64 -14.79 -1.61 -19.60
C TYR A 64 -16.05 -2.41 -20.01
N SER A 65 -17.09 -2.43 -19.17
CA SER A 65 -18.33 -3.17 -19.44
C SER A 65 -19.17 -2.55 -20.56
N VAL A 66 -19.31 -1.23 -20.60
CA VAL A 66 -20.09 -0.53 -21.62
C VAL A 66 -19.40 -0.60 -22.98
N PHE A 67 -18.10 -0.37 -23.04
CA PHE A 67 -17.39 -0.28 -24.32
C PHE A 67 -17.02 -1.64 -24.92
N LEU A 68 -16.54 -2.59 -24.10
CA LEU A 68 -16.09 -3.88 -24.64
C LEU A 68 -17.21 -4.91 -24.73
N TYR A 69 -18.14 -4.90 -23.78
CA TYR A 69 -19.22 -5.90 -23.72
C TYR A 69 -20.57 -5.35 -24.15
N ARG A 70 -20.65 -4.05 -24.50
CA ARG A 70 -21.88 -3.37 -24.93
C ARG A 70 -23.04 -3.55 -23.94
N HIS A 71 -22.73 -3.69 -22.65
CA HIS A 71 -23.76 -3.72 -21.63
C HIS A 71 -24.44 -2.35 -21.51
N PRO A 72 -25.77 -2.30 -21.35
CA PRO A 72 -26.46 -1.03 -21.14
C PRO A 72 -26.02 -0.40 -19.82
N PHE A 73 -25.74 0.90 -19.85
CA PHE A 73 -25.41 1.64 -18.64
C PHE A 73 -26.64 1.72 -17.73
N SER A 74 -26.46 1.29 -16.47
CA SER A 74 -27.46 1.43 -15.40
C SER A 74 -26.85 2.22 -14.25
N LEU A 75 -27.45 3.37 -13.93
CA LEU A 75 -26.99 4.21 -12.82
C LEU A 75 -27.13 3.48 -11.49
N GLU A 76 -28.24 2.76 -11.29
CA GLU A 76 -28.51 1.99 -10.08
C GLU A 76 -27.44 0.91 -9.85
N SER A 77 -27.19 0.07 -10.86
CA SER A 77 -26.19 -0.99 -10.77
C SER A 77 -24.78 -0.42 -10.53
N THR A 78 -24.46 0.70 -11.17
CA THR A 78 -23.17 1.40 -11.02
C THR A 78 -22.99 1.98 -9.61
N ALA A 79 -24.06 2.53 -9.02
CA ALA A 79 -24.05 3.08 -7.66
C ALA A 79 -23.91 1.97 -6.61
N ILE A 80 -24.61 0.85 -6.79
CA ILE A 80 -24.48 -0.33 -5.93
C ILE A 80 -23.06 -0.90 -6.01
N ALA A 81 -22.51 -1.05 -7.22
CA ALA A 81 -21.14 -1.52 -7.43
C ALA A 81 -20.12 -0.60 -6.73
N TYR A 82 -20.29 0.73 -6.84
CA TYR A 82 -19.46 1.70 -6.13
C TYR A 82 -19.44 1.47 -4.61
N LEU A 83 -20.60 1.23 -3.98
CA LEU A 83 -20.66 0.96 -2.54
C LEU A 83 -19.92 -0.33 -2.16
N TYR A 84 -20.04 -1.38 -2.98
CA TYR A 84 -19.26 -2.61 -2.79
C TYR A 84 -17.76 -2.36 -2.94
N TRP A 85 -17.34 -1.56 -3.92
CA TRP A 85 -15.94 -1.18 -4.07
C TRP A 85 -15.43 -0.37 -2.88
N CYS A 86 -16.22 0.57 -2.34
CA CYS A 86 -15.86 1.30 -1.11
C CYS A 86 -15.56 0.35 0.05
N LEU A 87 -16.43 -0.63 0.28
CA LEU A 87 -16.22 -1.64 1.33
C LEU A 87 -14.99 -2.49 1.04
N GLY A 88 -14.82 -2.96 -0.21
CA GLY A 88 -13.66 -3.74 -0.64
C GLY A 88 -12.34 -3.00 -0.42
N PHE A 89 -12.26 -1.73 -0.83
CA PHE A 89 -11.07 -0.91 -0.63
C PHE A 89 -10.84 -0.57 0.84
N LEU A 90 -11.90 -0.33 1.63
CA LEU A 90 -11.76 -0.10 3.07
C LEU A 90 -11.14 -1.31 3.78
N VAL A 91 -11.58 -2.52 3.42
CA VAL A 91 -11.03 -3.79 3.92
C VAL A 91 -9.59 -3.95 3.44
N TRP A 92 -9.34 -3.79 2.15
CA TRP A 92 -8.00 -3.90 1.56
C TRP A 92 -6.99 -2.96 2.23
N PHE A 93 -7.33 -1.68 2.40
CA PHE A 93 -6.43 -0.72 3.02
C PHE A 93 -6.18 -1.02 4.50
N ASN A 94 -7.16 -1.55 5.24
CA ASN A 94 -6.96 -1.89 6.66
C ASN A 94 -6.23 -3.22 6.89
N ILE A 95 -6.29 -4.16 5.94
CA ILE A 95 -5.66 -5.48 6.06
C ILE A 95 -4.27 -5.51 5.41
N CYS A 96 -4.12 -4.88 4.24
CA CYS A 96 -2.89 -4.92 3.45
C CYS A 96 -2.07 -3.64 3.62
N THR A 97 -2.56 -2.53 3.07
CA THR A 97 -1.73 -1.32 2.90
C THR A 97 -1.31 -0.68 4.22
N ARG A 98 -2.25 -0.46 5.14
CA ARG A 98 -1.98 0.23 6.42
C ARG A 98 -1.09 -0.61 7.35
N PRO A 99 -1.34 -1.91 7.59
CA PRO A 99 -0.46 -2.71 8.45
C PRO A 99 0.96 -2.83 7.88
N LEU A 100 1.11 -3.14 6.59
CA LEU A 100 2.41 -3.32 5.96
C LEU A 100 3.22 -2.03 5.98
N TRP A 101 2.59 -0.90 5.64
CA TRP A 101 3.24 0.41 5.72
C TRP A 101 3.63 0.77 7.16
N ASN A 102 2.72 0.57 8.13
CA ASN A 102 2.98 0.96 9.51
C ASN A 102 4.10 0.12 10.14
N ILE A 103 4.20 -1.17 9.80
CA ILE A 103 5.34 -2.00 10.24
C ILE A 103 6.67 -1.38 9.79
N ARG A 104 6.78 -0.99 8.52
CA ARG A 104 7.96 -0.31 7.99
C ARG A 104 8.21 1.02 8.71
N ALA A 105 7.18 1.86 8.82
CA ALA A 105 7.31 3.17 9.46
C ALA A 105 7.81 3.03 10.90
N TYR A 106 7.30 2.05 11.67
CA TYR A 106 7.77 1.78 13.02
C TYR A 106 9.19 1.21 13.08
N ARG A 107 9.62 0.38 12.12
CA ARG A 107 11.01 -0.10 12.03
C ARG A 107 11.97 1.07 11.81
N LEU A 108 11.64 1.98 10.89
CA LEU A 108 12.43 3.18 10.63
C LEU A 108 12.49 4.12 11.84
N LEU A 109 11.36 4.32 12.53
CA LEU A 109 11.31 5.14 13.76
C LEU A 109 12.14 4.54 14.92
N ARG A 110 12.33 3.21 14.94
CA ARG A 110 13.12 2.51 15.97
C ARG A 110 14.61 2.43 15.65
N GLY A 111 15.04 2.83 14.46
CA GLY A 111 16.43 2.64 14.01
C GLY A 111 16.78 1.18 13.72
N ASP A 112 15.78 0.30 13.56
CA ASP A 112 15.95 -1.12 13.24
C ASP A 112 16.38 -1.34 11.76
N SER A 113 16.85 -0.30 11.07
CA SER A 113 17.52 -0.37 9.77
C SER A 113 18.91 -1.02 9.87
N GLY A 114 19.06 -2.04 10.73
CA GLY A 114 20.30 -2.73 11.08
C GLY A 114 20.90 -3.57 9.95
N GLY A 115 20.70 -3.19 8.69
CA GLY A 115 21.47 -3.68 7.53
C GLY A 115 22.52 -2.68 7.08
N GLU A 116 22.17 -1.39 6.95
CA GLU A 116 23.10 -0.36 6.43
C GLU A 116 24.20 0.00 7.44
N LEU A 117 23.90 0.03 8.74
CA LEU A 117 24.91 0.31 9.79
C LEU A 117 25.88 -0.85 10.00
N LEU A 118 25.45 -2.09 9.75
CA LEU A 118 26.34 -3.26 9.84
C LEU A 118 27.23 -3.38 8.59
N GLU A 119 26.73 -3.04 7.41
CA GLU A 119 27.55 -2.97 6.20
C GLU A 119 28.57 -1.82 6.27
N GLU A 120 28.20 -0.62 6.75
CA GLU A 120 29.16 0.47 6.97
C GLU A 120 30.23 0.11 8.02
N GLN A 121 29.87 -0.51 9.15
CA GLN A 121 30.86 -0.93 10.14
C GLN A 121 31.76 -2.04 9.63
N GLN A 122 31.22 -3.01 8.90
CA GLN A 122 32.00 -4.11 8.35
C GLN A 122 32.94 -3.65 7.22
N GLN A 123 32.51 -2.67 6.42
CA GLN A 123 33.35 -2.06 5.38
C GLN A 123 34.47 -1.18 5.97
N VAL A 124 34.21 -0.48 7.08
CA VAL A 124 35.23 0.29 7.82
C VAL A 124 36.23 -0.62 8.54
N ASP A 125 35.78 -1.76 9.07
CA ASP A 125 36.65 -2.73 9.73
C ASP A 125 37.53 -3.49 8.73
N ASP A 126 37.02 -3.81 7.54
CA ASP A 126 37.81 -4.42 6.45
C ASP A 126 38.85 -3.45 5.83
N GLU A 127 38.61 -2.13 5.83
CA GLU A 127 39.61 -1.14 5.40
C GLU A 127 40.72 -0.89 6.44
N ARG A 128 40.53 -1.32 7.69
CA ARG A 128 41.50 -1.14 8.79
C ARG A 128 42.38 -2.36 9.07
N ALA A 129 42.07 -3.51 8.46
CA ALA A 129 42.83 -4.76 8.57
C ALA A 129 43.90 -4.87 7.48
#